data_AF-A0A979H034-F1
#
_entry.id   AF-A0A979H034-F1
#
_cell.length_a   1.000
_cell.length_b   1.000
_cell.length_c   1.000
_cell.angle_alpha   90.00
_cell.angle_beta   90.00
_cell.angle_gamma   90.00
#
_symmetry.space_group_name_H-M   'P 1'
#
loop_
_entity.id
_entity.type
_entity.pdbx_description
1 polymer ?
#
loop_
_entity_poly.entity_id
_entity_poly.type
_entity_poly.pdbx_seq_one_letter_code
_entity_poly.pdbx_strand_id
1 'polypeptide(L)'
;MKIRLLILSLLVSVPAFAWQPQTGDIIFQISRSSQSKAIQLATHSDYSHTGMLVMRNKKPYVFEAVGPVKYTPLKQWIAHGEKGKYVVRRVEGGLSVEQQQKLAQTAKRYLGKPYDFSFSWSDDRQYCSEVVWKVYQNALGMRVGEQQKLKEFDLSNPLV
;
A
#
# COMPACT_ATOMS: atom_id res chain seq x y z
N MET A 1 33.11 -19.78 54.16
CA MET A 1 32.68 -18.75 53.18
C MET A 1 32.16 -19.45 51.93
N LYS A 2 30.87 -19.32 51.59
CA LYS A 2 30.27 -19.96 50.40
C LYS A 2 30.29 -18.95 49.24
N ILE A 3 31.12 -19.18 48.24
CA ILE A 3 31.18 -18.37 47.00
C ILE A 3 29.98 -18.76 46.14
N ARG A 4 29.06 -17.82 45.90
CA ARG A 4 27.95 -18.00 44.94
C ARG A 4 28.44 -17.53 43.57
N LEU A 5 28.60 -18.45 42.63
CA LEU A 5 28.81 -18.13 41.20
C LEU A 5 27.51 -17.54 40.64
N LEU A 6 27.55 -16.27 40.23
CA LEU A 6 26.51 -15.65 39.41
C LEU A 6 26.73 -16.07 37.96
N ILE A 7 25.84 -16.90 37.43
CA ILE A 7 25.80 -17.25 36.02
C ILE A 7 25.19 -16.06 35.28
N LEU A 8 26.03 -15.31 34.57
CA LEU A 8 25.61 -14.24 33.68
C LEU A 8 25.03 -14.87 32.40
N SER A 9 23.71 -14.88 32.26
CA SER A 9 23.04 -15.34 31.06
C SER A 9 23.27 -14.34 29.93
N LEU A 10 24.00 -14.77 28.89
CA LEU A 10 24.28 -13.97 27.70
C LEU A 10 23.01 -13.98 26.82
N LEU A 11 22.27 -12.88 26.81
CA LEU A 11 21.15 -12.66 25.90
C LEU A 11 21.70 -12.50 24.47
N VAL A 12 21.59 -13.56 23.66
CA VAL A 12 21.87 -13.50 22.22
C VAL A 12 20.67 -12.84 21.53
N SER A 13 20.79 -11.56 21.18
CA SER A 13 19.80 -10.87 20.35
C SER A 13 19.95 -11.33 18.90
N VAL A 14 18.99 -12.10 18.40
CA VAL A 14 18.89 -12.38 16.97
C VAL A 14 18.46 -11.08 16.27
N PRO A 15 19.18 -10.61 15.23
CA PRO A 15 18.74 -9.45 14.49
C PRO A 15 17.46 -9.81 13.74
N ALA A 16 16.33 -9.29 14.22
CA ALA A 16 15.11 -9.27 13.43
C ALA A 16 15.38 -8.39 12.21
N PHE A 17 15.34 -8.96 11.00
CA PHE A 17 15.35 -8.18 9.77
C PHE A 17 14.06 -7.35 9.73
N ALA A 18 14.13 -6.13 10.25
CA ALA A 18 13.05 -5.18 10.14
C ALA A 18 12.88 -4.78 8.67
N TRP A 19 11.64 -4.82 8.17
CA TRP A 19 11.35 -4.29 6.85
C TRP A 19 11.75 -2.81 6.78
N GLN A 20 12.60 -2.48 5.81
CA GLN A 20 12.98 -1.10 5.50
C GLN A 20 12.09 -0.57 4.39
N PRO A 21 11.22 0.43 4.64
CA PRO A 21 10.36 1.02 3.62
C PRO A 21 11.18 1.68 2.52
N GLN A 22 10.76 1.47 1.27
CA GLN A 22 11.35 2.08 0.08
C GLN A 22 10.25 2.68 -0.78
N THR A 23 10.58 3.74 -1.53
CA THR A 23 9.65 4.31 -2.48
C THR A 23 9.27 3.25 -3.52
N GLY A 24 7.99 3.11 -3.81
CA GLY A 24 7.48 2.09 -4.72
C GLY A 24 6.91 0.86 -4.03
N ASP A 25 7.24 0.57 -2.77
CA ASP A 25 6.58 -0.53 -2.05
C ASP A 25 5.06 -0.36 -2.12
N ILE A 26 4.34 -1.40 -2.50
CA ILE A 26 2.88 -1.38 -2.55
C ILE A 26 2.39 -2.04 -1.26
N ILE A 27 1.58 -1.30 -0.50
CA ILE A 27 1.07 -1.75 0.79
C ILE A 27 -0.45 -1.97 0.69
N PHE A 28 -0.92 -3.02 1.35
CA PHE A 28 -2.32 -3.44 1.35
C PHE A 28 -2.84 -3.57 2.78
N GLN A 29 -4.11 -3.26 2.98
CA GLN A 29 -4.82 -3.45 4.24
C GLN A 29 -6.29 -3.77 4.02
N ILE A 30 -6.97 -4.11 5.11
CA ILE A 30 -8.43 -4.17 5.16
C ILE A 30 -8.95 -2.77 5.57
N SER A 31 -9.69 -2.12 4.68
CA SER A 31 -10.37 -0.85 4.94
C SER A 31 -11.48 -1.01 5.98
N ARG A 32 -11.74 0.06 6.76
CA ARG A 32 -12.91 0.15 7.66
C ARG A 32 -14.09 0.91 7.03
N SER A 33 -14.01 1.26 5.75
CA SER A 33 -15.12 1.89 5.02
C SER A 33 -16.29 0.91 4.81
N SER A 34 -17.49 1.43 4.60
CA SER A 34 -18.70 0.63 4.34
C SER A 34 -18.58 -0.24 3.09
N GLN A 35 -17.92 0.25 2.05
CA GLN A 35 -17.67 -0.47 0.79
C GLN A 35 -16.59 -1.57 0.88
N SER A 36 -15.85 -1.64 2.00
CA SER A 36 -14.75 -2.60 2.18
C SER A 36 -15.19 -4.04 1.95
N LYS A 37 -16.33 -4.43 2.54
CA LYS A 37 -16.81 -5.81 2.46
C LYS A 37 -17.27 -6.19 1.05
N ALA A 38 -17.95 -5.27 0.35
CA ALA A 38 -18.36 -5.46 -1.03
C ALA A 38 -17.13 -5.67 -1.94
N ILE A 39 -16.08 -4.88 -1.76
CA ILE A 39 -14.82 -5.02 -2.53
C ILE A 39 -14.19 -6.39 -2.29
N GLN A 40 -14.09 -6.85 -1.04
CA GLN A 40 -13.54 -8.16 -0.72
C GLN A 40 -14.32 -9.30 -1.39
N LEU A 41 -15.65 -9.22 -1.35
CA LEU A 41 -16.53 -10.21 -1.95
C LEU A 41 -16.42 -10.21 -3.47
N ALA A 42 -16.43 -9.04 -4.11
CA ALA A 42 -16.35 -8.95 -5.56
C ALA A 42 -15.00 -9.40 -6.15
N THR A 43 -13.92 -9.23 -5.38
CA THR A 43 -12.54 -9.49 -5.82
C THR A 43 -11.94 -10.79 -5.27
N HIS A 44 -12.70 -11.53 -4.44
CA HIS A 44 -12.23 -12.72 -3.70
C HIS A 44 -10.90 -12.45 -2.97
N SER A 45 -10.80 -11.28 -2.33
CA SER A 45 -9.57 -10.81 -1.70
C SER A 45 -9.84 -10.31 -0.28
N ASP A 46 -8.87 -10.44 0.60
CA ASP A 46 -8.88 -9.74 1.89
C ASP A 46 -8.63 -8.23 1.72
N TYR A 47 -7.94 -7.84 0.65
CA TYR A 47 -7.45 -6.47 0.49
C TYR A 47 -8.52 -5.56 -0.10
N SER A 48 -8.91 -4.54 0.66
CA SER A 48 -9.91 -3.55 0.22
C SER A 48 -9.38 -2.11 0.20
N HIS A 49 -8.10 -1.92 0.54
CA HIS A 49 -7.40 -0.66 0.30
C HIS A 49 -5.91 -0.90 0.02
N THR A 50 -5.34 -0.03 -0.81
CA THR A 50 -3.92 -0.06 -1.16
C THR A 50 -3.35 1.34 -1.34
N GLY A 51 -2.03 1.44 -1.22
CA GLY A 51 -1.28 2.64 -1.54
C GLY A 51 0.18 2.30 -1.89
N MET A 52 0.94 3.31 -2.29
CA MET A 52 2.36 3.16 -2.64
C MET A 52 3.22 3.95 -1.66
N LEU A 53 4.29 3.37 -1.14
CA LEU A 53 5.24 4.08 -0.29
C LEU A 53 5.98 5.15 -1.10
N VAL A 54 6.17 6.31 -0.48
CA VAL A 54 7.02 7.39 -0.95
C VAL A 54 7.84 7.90 0.23
N MET A 55 9.16 7.82 0.12
CA MET A 55 10.09 8.37 1.10
C MET A 55 10.20 9.88 0.91
N ARG A 56 9.76 10.66 1.89
CA ARG A 56 9.82 12.13 1.89
C ARG A 56 10.69 12.60 3.05
N ASN A 57 11.80 13.27 2.77
CA ASN A 57 12.77 13.69 3.79
C ASN A 57 13.17 12.53 4.74
N LYS A 58 13.47 11.36 4.16
CA LYS A 58 13.81 10.11 4.87
C LYS A 58 12.69 9.54 5.75
N LYS A 59 11.45 10.04 5.66
CA LYS A 59 10.28 9.53 6.40
C LYS A 59 9.33 8.80 5.44
N PRO A 60 8.77 7.64 5.84
CA PRO A 60 7.85 6.89 5.00
C PRO A 60 6.43 7.48 5.03
N TYR A 61 5.89 7.76 3.85
CA TYR A 61 4.50 8.11 3.63
C TYR A 61 3.87 7.11 2.67
N VAL A 62 2.57 6.87 2.82
CA VAL A 62 1.77 6.15 1.83
C VAL A 62 1.07 7.18 0.95
N PHE A 63 1.32 7.11 -0.34
CA PHE A 63 0.56 7.78 -1.38
C PHE A 63 -0.68 6.95 -1.70
N GLU A 64 -1.86 7.54 -1.52
CA GLU A 64 -3.14 6.83 -1.60
C GLU A 64 -4.25 7.73 -2.16
N ALA A 65 -5.27 7.10 -2.76
CA ALA A 65 -6.51 7.76 -3.17
C ALA A 65 -7.63 7.46 -2.16
N VAL A 66 -8.00 8.46 -1.35
CA VAL A 66 -9.07 8.35 -0.34
C VAL A 66 -10.02 9.55 -0.36
N GLY A 67 -9.93 10.40 -1.38
CA GLY A 67 -10.70 11.65 -1.46
C GLY A 67 -10.18 12.73 -0.52
N PRO A 68 -9.11 13.47 -0.88
CA PRO A 68 -8.40 13.42 -2.15
C PRO A 68 -7.24 12.40 -2.17
N VAL A 69 -6.58 12.28 -3.33
CA VAL A 69 -5.25 11.66 -3.45
C VAL A 69 -4.24 12.45 -2.64
N LYS A 70 -3.55 11.79 -1.71
CA LYS A 70 -2.68 12.46 -0.73
C LYS A 70 -1.55 11.56 -0.23
N TYR A 71 -0.68 12.14 0.59
CA TYR A 71 0.31 11.41 1.38
C TYR A 71 -0.15 11.30 2.84
N THR A 72 -0.16 10.09 3.37
CA THR A 72 -0.46 9.80 4.79
C THR A 72 0.78 9.21 5.47
N PRO A 73 1.20 9.67 6.65
CA PRO A 73 2.31 9.03 7.38
C PRO A 73 2.07 7.53 7.58
N LEU A 74 3.08 6.70 7.34
CA LEU A 74 2.92 5.22 7.35
C LEU A 74 2.26 4.69 8.63
N LYS A 75 2.67 5.17 9.80
CA LYS A 75 2.08 4.76 11.09
C LYS A 75 0.57 5.05 11.15
N GLN A 76 0.16 6.21 10.66
CA GLN A 76 -1.25 6.60 10.62
C GLN A 76 -2.02 5.73 9.62
N TRP A 77 -1.45 5.48 8.44
CA TRP A 77 -2.07 4.63 7.42
C TRP A 77 -2.32 3.21 7.93
N ILE A 78 -1.33 2.60 8.60
CA ILE A 78 -1.47 1.28 9.22
C ILE A 78 -2.57 1.29 10.28
N ALA A 79 -2.62 2.33 11.12
CA ALA A 79 -3.62 2.44 12.19
C ALA A 79 -5.06 2.60 11.68
N HIS A 80 -5.27 3.02 10.43
CA HIS A 80 -6.60 3.06 9.80
C HIS A 80 -7.09 1.67 9.35
N GLY A 81 -6.18 0.74 9.06
CA GLY A 81 -6.52 -0.62 8.66
C GLY A 81 -7.13 -1.43 9.80
N GLU A 82 -8.01 -2.37 9.48
CA GLU A 82 -8.60 -3.26 10.49
C GLU A 82 -7.50 -4.01 11.27
N LYS A 83 -7.54 -3.89 12.61
CA LYS A 83 -6.56 -4.49 13.54
C LYS A 83 -5.10 -4.15 13.24
N GLY A 84 -4.84 -3.09 12.47
CA GLY A 84 -3.49 -2.71 12.05
C GLY A 84 -2.80 -3.74 11.15
N LYS A 85 -3.55 -4.67 10.55
CA LYS A 85 -3.00 -5.68 9.63
C LYS A 85 -2.61 -5.03 8.31
N TYR A 86 -1.43 -5.37 7.81
CA TYR A 86 -0.97 -4.95 6.49
C TYR A 86 -0.02 -5.99 5.88
N VAL A 87 0.10 -5.95 4.56
CA VAL A 87 1.14 -6.68 3.81
C VAL A 87 1.80 -5.73 2.81
N VAL A 88 3.08 -5.94 2.56
CA VAL A 88 3.88 -5.14 1.63
C VAL A 88 4.37 -6.01 0.49
N ARG A 89 4.30 -5.48 -0.74
CA ARG A 89 4.86 -6.09 -1.95
C ARG A 89 5.88 -5.13 -2.55
N ARG A 90 6.96 -5.67 -3.07
CA ARG A 90 8.04 -4.94 -3.75
C ARG A 90 8.36 -5.66 -5.05
N VAL A 91 8.74 -4.91 -6.09
CA VAL A 91 9.32 -5.47 -7.30
C VAL A 91 10.55 -6.32 -6.92
N GLU A 92 10.61 -7.55 -7.40
CA GLU A 92 11.70 -8.47 -7.10
C GLU A 92 13.05 -7.89 -7.56
N GLY A 93 14.10 -8.08 -6.76
CA GLY A 93 15.40 -7.40 -6.96
C GLY A 93 15.44 -5.93 -6.52
N GLY A 94 14.28 -5.32 -6.22
CA GLY A 94 14.17 -3.93 -5.80
C GLY A 94 14.19 -2.93 -6.96
N LEU A 95 13.97 -1.66 -6.64
CA LEU A 95 13.99 -0.56 -7.60
C LEU A 95 15.27 0.27 -7.42
N SER A 96 15.88 0.67 -8.53
CA SER A 96 16.99 1.62 -8.52
C SER A 96 16.53 2.97 -7.96
N VAL A 97 17.48 3.78 -7.47
CA VAL A 97 17.19 5.13 -6.96
C VAL A 97 16.48 5.98 -8.02
N GLU A 98 16.88 5.86 -9.29
CA GLU A 98 16.25 6.56 -10.40
C GLU A 98 14.79 6.13 -10.62
N GLN A 99 14.51 4.82 -10.57
CA GLN A 99 13.15 4.30 -10.70
C GLN A 99 12.26 4.78 -9.54
N GLN A 100 12.80 4.77 -8.32
CA GLN A 100 12.13 5.32 -7.14
C GLN A 100 11.79 6.82 -7.31
N GLN A 101 12.72 7.61 -7.86
CA GLN A 101 12.50 9.02 -8.15
C GLN A 101 11.42 9.24 -9.21
N LYS A 102 11.42 8.45 -10.30
CA LYS A 102 10.39 8.50 -11.36
C LYS A 102 8.99 8.22 -10.81
N LEU A 103 8.85 7.22 -9.94
CA LEU A 103 7.59 6.93 -9.25
C LEU A 103 7.14 8.10 -8.37
N ALA A 104 8.03 8.63 -7.52
CA ALA A 104 7.73 9.76 -6.65
C ALA A 104 7.35 11.03 -7.42
N GLN A 105 8.02 11.32 -8.54
CA GLN A 105 7.71 12.44 -9.41
C GLN A 105 6.36 12.26 -10.09
N THR A 106 6.09 11.06 -10.60
CA THR A 106 4.82 10.75 -11.26
C THR A 106 3.63 10.83 -10.30
N ALA A 107 3.77 10.33 -9.07
CA ALA A 107 2.73 10.39 -8.05
C ALA A 107 2.23 11.82 -7.79
N LYS A 108 3.11 12.83 -7.87
CA LYS A 108 2.73 14.24 -7.66
C LYS A 108 1.65 14.72 -8.63
N ARG A 109 1.59 14.18 -9.85
CA ARG A 109 0.62 14.57 -10.89
C ARG A 109 -0.83 14.24 -10.51
N TYR A 110 -1.02 13.31 -9.59
CA TYR A 110 -2.33 12.83 -9.17
C TYR A 110 -2.80 13.44 -7.85
N LEU A 111 -1.93 14.14 -7.11
CA LEU A 111 -2.28 14.75 -5.83
C LEU A 111 -3.46 15.70 -5.97
N GLY A 112 -4.37 15.67 -5.01
CA GLY A 112 -5.56 16.52 -4.99
C GLY A 112 -6.74 16.00 -5.79
N LYS A 113 -6.57 14.97 -6.65
CA LYS A 113 -7.70 14.36 -7.36
C LYS A 113 -8.71 13.77 -6.36
N PRO A 114 -10.03 14.00 -6.54
CA PRO A 114 -11.05 13.49 -5.63
C PRO A 114 -11.20 11.97 -5.76
N TYR A 115 -11.94 11.36 -4.82
CA TYR A 115 -12.22 9.92 -4.85
C TYR A 115 -13.15 9.57 -6.02
N ASP A 116 -12.87 8.48 -6.73
CA ASP A 116 -13.75 7.97 -7.78
C ASP A 116 -14.72 6.91 -7.26
N PHE A 117 -15.96 7.32 -7.00
CA PHE A 117 -17.04 6.41 -6.61
C PHE A 117 -17.60 5.58 -7.78
N SER A 118 -17.30 5.96 -9.03
CA SER A 118 -17.79 5.26 -10.22
C SER A 118 -16.85 4.17 -10.72
N PHE A 119 -15.66 4.05 -10.11
CA PHE A 119 -14.58 3.16 -10.58
C PHE A 119 -14.33 3.33 -12.09
N SER A 120 -14.32 4.57 -12.57
CA SER A 120 -14.05 4.91 -13.96
C SER A 120 -12.55 4.78 -14.24
N TRP A 121 -12.18 4.51 -15.49
CA TRP A 121 -10.78 4.47 -15.90
C TRP A 121 -10.24 5.81 -16.41
N SER A 122 -11.07 6.87 -16.44
CA SER A 122 -10.66 8.26 -16.72
C SER A 122 -9.71 8.81 -15.65
N ASP A 123 -9.01 9.92 -15.93
CA ASP A 123 -8.10 10.54 -14.95
C ASP A 123 -8.76 11.62 -14.07
N ASP A 124 -10.05 11.92 -14.22
CA ASP A 124 -10.71 13.04 -13.53
C ASP A 124 -10.74 12.87 -12.01
N ARG A 125 -10.92 11.63 -11.56
CA ARG A 125 -10.98 11.20 -10.15
C ARG A 125 -10.13 9.94 -10.01
N GLN A 126 -9.84 9.51 -8.79
CA GLN A 126 -9.01 8.32 -8.57
C GLN A 126 -9.57 7.40 -7.48
N TYR A 127 -9.53 6.09 -7.71
CA TYR A 127 -9.65 5.08 -6.65
C TYR A 127 -8.29 4.44 -6.31
N CYS A 128 -8.26 3.67 -5.22
CA CYS A 128 -7.01 3.31 -4.55
C CYS A 128 -6.03 2.48 -5.40
N SER A 129 -6.49 1.41 -6.03
CA SER A 129 -5.66 0.55 -6.88
C SER A 129 -5.36 1.19 -8.24
N GLU A 130 -6.28 1.99 -8.78
CA GLU A 130 -6.09 2.74 -10.02
C GLU A 130 -4.87 3.66 -9.95
N VAL A 131 -4.78 4.50 -8.92
CA VAL A 131 -3.71 5.50 -8.85
C VAL A 131 -2.34 4.83 -8.68
N VAL A 132 -2.27 3.71 -7.96
CA VAL A 132 -1.02 2.92 -7.82
C VAL A 132 -0.63 2.35 -9.18
N TRP A 133 -1.58 1.71 -9.89
CA TRP A 133 -1.35 1.11 -11.20
C TRP A 133 -0.91 2.17 -12.22
N LYS A 134 -1.64 3.29 -12.31
CA LYS A 134 -1.35 4.39 -13.24
C LYS A 134 0.00 5.04 -12.94
N VAL A 135 0.39 5.18 -11.68
CA VAL A 135 1.71 5.71 -11.32
C VAL A 135 2.83 4.78 -11.83
N TYR A 136 2.72 3.48 -11.58
CA TYR A 136 3.71 2.50 -12.06
C TYR A 136 3.80 2.46 -13.58
N GLN A 137 2.66 2.40 -14.26
CA GLN A 137 2.60 2.38 -15.72
C GLN A 137 3.24 3.64 -16.32
N ASN A 138 2.88 4.82 -15.82
CA ASN A 138 3.36 6.08 -16.41
C ASN A 138 4.78 6.45 -16.00
N ALA A 139 5.31 5.93 -14.89
CA ALA A 139 6.67 6.21 -14.45
C ALA A 139 7.69 5.23 -15.05
N LEU A 140 7.33 3.95 -15.12
CA LEU A 140 8.26 2.84 -15.39
C LEU A 140 7.82 1.95 -16.56
N GLY A 141 6.65 2.18 -17.15
CA GLY A 141 6.09 1.29 -18.19
C GLY A 141 5.66 -0.08 -17.66
N MET A 142 5.52 -0.23 -16.34
CA MET A 142 5.19 -1.51 -15.70
C MET A 142 3.68 -1.65 -15.49
N ARG A 143 3.09 -2.72 -16.01
CA ARG A 143 1.71 -3.13 -15.74
C ARG A 143 1.67 -3.99 -14.47
N VAL A 144 1.52 -3.35 -13.31
CA VAL A 144 1.56 -4.04 -12.01
C VAL A 144 0.15 -4.52 -11.62
N GLY A 145 -0.29 -5.58 -12.28
CA GLY A 145 -1.62 -6.18 -12.13
C GLY A 145 -2.42 -6.14 -13.43
N GLU A 146 -3.28 -7.14 -13.59
CA GLU A 146 -4.16 -7.28 -14.76
C GLU A 146 -5.40 -6.39 -14.64
N GLN A 147 -5.94 -6.02 -15.80
CA GLN A 147 -7.18 -5.26 -15.92
C GLN A 147 -8.27 -6.17 -16.47
N GLN A 148 -9.46 -6.05 -15.90
CA GLN A 148 -10.66 -6.75 -16.35
C GLN A 148 -11.87 -5.81 -16.23
N LYS A 149 -12.96 -6.13 -16.92
CA LYS A 149 -14.19 -5.33 -16.89
C LYS A 149 -14.90 -5.52 -15.56
N LEU A 150 -15.67 -4.51 -15.12
CA LEU A 150 -16.45 -4.59 -13.88
C LEU A 150 -17.35 -5.83 -13.81
N LYS A 151 -17.98 -6.20 -14.93
CA LYS A 151 -18.85 -7.38 -15.05
C LYS A 151 -18.14 -8.74 -14.93
N GLU A 152 -16.80 -8.74 -14.93
CA GLU A 152 -15.98 -9.96 -14.82
C GLU A 152 -15.60 -10.25 -13.35
N PHE A 153 -15.93 -9.35 -12.42
CA PHE A 153 -15.87 -9.60 -10.97
C PHE A 153 -17.11 -10.37 -10.47
N ASP A 154 -17.04 -10.89 -9.25
CA ASP A 154 -18.16 -11.60 -8.62
C ASP A 154 -19.20 -10.62 -8.05
N LEU A 155 -20.19 -10.29 -8.87
CA LEU A 155 -21.30 -9.41 -8.48
C LEU A 155 -22.54 -10.19 -8.01
N SER A 156 -22.40 -11.48 -7.67
CA SER A 156 -23.53 -12.34 -7.31
C SER A 156 -24.06 -12.12 -5.89
N ASN A 157 -23.22 -11.57 -5.00
CA ASN A 157 -23.57 -11.35 -3.61
C ASN A 157 -24.46 -10.09 -3.46
N PRO A 158 -25.56 -10.12 -2.68
CA PRO A 158 -26.44 -8.96 -2.49
C PRO A 158 -25.79 -7.70 -1.90
N LEU A 159 -24.60 -7.83 -1.31
CA LEU A 159 -23.82 -6.72 -0.77
C LEU A 159 -22.93 -6.02 -1.82
N VAL A 160 -22.86 -6.55 -3.04
CA VAL A 160 -22.07 -6.03 -4.17
C VAL A 160 -23.00 -5.39 -5.19
#